data_AF-A0A3N5RBA0-F1
#
_entry.id   AF-A0A3N5RBA0-F1
#
_cell.length_a   1.000
_cell.length_b   1.000
_cell.length_c   1.000
_cell.angle_alpha   90.00
_cell.angle_beta   90.00
_cell.angle_gamma   90.00
#
_symmetry.space_group_name_H-M   'P 1'
#
loop_
_entity.id
_entity.type
_entity.pdbx_description
1 polymer ?
#
loop_
_entity_poly.entity_id
_entity_poly.type
_entity_poly.pdbx_seq_one_letter_code
_entity_poly.pdbx_strand_id
1 'polypeptide(L)'
;MTAQTLETRVEHPDRLVDRKLVLYFFLAALVYLFISMLGGMLMALQLIRHNPFSGFEIFSPGRWRMIHTNAIAYGFLANGLIGSMFWAVPRLTLRPVLSSHLSWFIFIAWQAVVLSTAGGILFGQAQGLEWGETPTWIDPIALLGLALVAINFLPPIMRAPGPLYVTLWYFMAALVWTFLTYAMGNFMPEYFVSGSSAGAVGGLFIHDLVGLFVTPIGWGLMYYFVPILLKKPIWSHGLSLVGFWGLAFFYPLQGIHHFLYTPIPMFLQYGAVISTIAVELVVATVIINFFGTLRGSGSAFISNLPIRWFYTGMIFYFLTCLQCAFQTTLTFQAII
;
A
#
# COMPACT_ATOMS: atom_id res chain seq x y z
N MET A 1 -10.63 14.82 43.35
CA MET A 1 -11.02 13.67 42.51
C MET A 1 -9.99 12.57 42.73
N THR A 2 -10.38 11.50 43.43
CA THR A 2 -9.52 10.37 43.77
C THR A 2 -9.30 9.46 42.56
N ALA A 3 -8.11 8.86 42.44
CA ALA A 3 -7.66 8.03 41.32
C ALA A 3 -8.61 6.88 40.91
N GLN A 4 -9.53 6.48 41.80
CA GLN A 4 -10.57 5.46 41.53
C GLN A 4 -11.67 5.90 40.55
N THR A 5 -11.81 7.18 40.23
CA THR A 5 -12.86 7.66 39.29
C THR A 5 -12.46 7.62 37.81
N LEU A 6 -11.19 7.29 37.50
CA LEU A 6 -10.71 7.15 36.11
C LEU A 6 -10.75 5.70 35.59
N GLU A 7 -10.96 4.70 36.45
CA GLU A 7 -11.01 3.28 36.05
C GLU A 7 -12.34 2.87 35.40
N THR A 8 -13.38 3.72 35.48
CA THR A 8 -14.68 3.42 34.89
C THR A 8 -14.83 4.04 33.50
N ARG A 9 -14.66 3.19 32.46
CA ARG A 9 -15.02 3.34 31.02
C ARG A 9 -13.88 3.40 30.00
N VAL A 10 -12.74 2.73 30.22
CA VAL A 10 -12.00 2.24 29.05
C VAL A 10 -12.70 0.96 28.60
N GLU A 11 -13.59 1.06 27.60
CA GLU A 11 -14.12 -0.13 26.95
C GLU A 11 -12.95 -1.02 26.53
N HIS A 12 -13.05 -2.32 26.81
CA HIS A 12 -12.03 -3.27 26.38
C HIS A 12 -11.77 -3.05 24.88
N PRO A 13 -10.52 -2.84 24.42
CA PRO A 13 -10.23 -2.40 23.05
C PRO A 13 -10.86 -3.28 21.96
N ASP A 14 -11.17 -4.53 22.30
CA ASP A 14 -11.88 -5.48 21.45
C ASP A 14 -13.33 -5.10 21.13
N ARG A 15 -14.00 -4.29 21.94
CA ARG A 15 -15.36 -3.79 21.69
C ARG A 15 -15.39 -2.63 20.70
N LEU A 16 -14.26 -1.96 20.51
CA LEU A 16 -14.10 -0.85 19.56
C LEU A 16 -13.92 -1.32 18.11
N VAL A 17 -13.71 -2.63 17.92
CA VAL A 17 -13.39 -3.23 16.62
C VAL A 17 -14.54 -4.11 16.15
N ASP A 18 -15.08 -3.79 14.98
CA ASP A 18 -16.00 -4.67 14.28
C ASP A 18 -15.22 -5.85 13.66
N ARG A 19 -15.12 -6.94 14.41
CA ARG A 19 -14.40 -8.15 13.98
C ARG A 19 -15.01 -8.81 12.76
N LYS A 20 -16.33 -8.68 12.56
CA LYS A 20 -16.98 -9.24 11.36
C LYS A 20 -16.50 -8.48 10.14
N LEU A 21 -16.52 -7.15 10.17
CA LEU A 21 -16.02 -6.36 9.07
C LEU A 21 -14.55 -6.69 8.72
N VAL A 22 -13.68 -6.76 9.74
CA VAL A 22 -12.26 -7.13 9.56
C VAL A 22 -12.13 -8.49 8.89
N LEU A 23 -12.91 -9.49 9.34
CA LEU A 23 -12.92 -10.82 8.72
C LEU A 23 -13.34 -10.77 7.25
N TYR A 24 -14.37 -10.01 6.91
CA TYR A 24 -14.86 -9.90 5.52
C TYR A 24 -13.81 -9.24 4.60
N PHE A 25 -13.09 -8.22 5.08
CA PHE A 25 -11.93 -7.68 4.36
C PHE A 25 -10.86 -8.74 4.10
N PHE A 26 -10.49 -9.55 5.11
CA PHE A 26 -9.50 -10.61 4.90
C PHE A 26 -9.99 -11.74 4.00
N LEU A 27 -11.26 -12.12 4.07
CA LEU A 27 -11.86 -13.10 3.16
C LEU A 27 -11.83 -12.58 1.72
N ALA A 28 -12.23 -11.32 1.49
CA ALA A 28 -12.13 -10.68 0.19
C ALA A 28 -10.67 -10.65 -0.31
N ALA A 29 -9.72 -10.25 0.54
CA ALA A 29 -8.31 -10.23 0.20
C ALA A 29 -7.82 -11.61 -0.27
N LEU A 30 -8.13 -12.70 0.44
CA LEU A 30 -7.75 -14.05 0.06
C LEU A 30 -8.41 -14.51 -1.25
N VAL A 31 -9.68 -14.15 -1.47
CA VAL A 31 -10.38 -14.45 -2.73
C VAL A 31 -9.70 -13.75 -3.91
N TYR A 32 -9.39 -12.46 -3.79
CA TYR A 32 -8.69 -11.75 -4.85
C TYR A 32 -7.24 -12.17 -5.03
N LEU A 33 -6.56 -12.58 -3.96
CA LEU A 33 -5.23 -13.18 -4.07
C LEU A 33 -5.30 -14.44 -4.95
N PHE A 34 -6.27 -15.30 -4.69
CA PHE A 34 -6.50 -16.50 -5.51
C PHE A 34 -6.79 -16.14 -6.98
N ILE A 35 -7.72 -15.23 -7.23
CA ILE A 35 -8.05 -14.76 -8.60
C ILE A 35 -6.81 -14.18 -9.29
N SER A 36 -6.05 -13.34 -8.58
CA SER A 36 -4.83 -12.74 -9.12
C SER A 36 -3.77 -13.79 -9.45
N MET A 37 -3.53 -14.76 -8.56
CA MET A 37 -2.56 -15.83 -8.82
C MET A 37 -2.97 -16.70 -10.01
N LEU A 38 -4.27 -16.96 -10.21
CA LEU A 38 -4.78 -17.62 -11.41
C LEU A 38 -4.55 -16.78 -12.67
N GLY A 39 -4.85 -15.49 -12.63
CA GLY A 39 -4.60 -14.57 -13.74
C GLY A 39 -3.12 -14.47 -14.10
N GLY A 40 -2.25 -14.41 -13.09
CA GLY A 40 -0.79 -14.42 -13.25
C GLY A 40 -0.28 -15.74 -13.84
N MET A 41 -0.80 -16.87 -13.39
CA MET A 41 -0.48 -18.18 -13.97
C MET A 41 -0.93 -18.28 -15.43
N LEU A 42 -2.15 -17.83 -15.74
CA LEU A 42 -2.64 -17.80 -17.11
C LEU A 42 -1.74 -16.95 -18.01
N MET A 43 -1.35 -15.76 -17.54
CA MET A 43 -0.39 -14.90 -18.24
C MET A 43 0.97 -15.57 -18.44
N ALA A 44 1.51 -16.21 -17.41
CA ALA A 44 2.79 -16.90 -17.49
C ALA A 44 2.78 -18.03 -18.54
N LEU A 45 1.70 -18.82 -18.58
CA LEU A 45 1.51 -19.86 -19.59
C LEU A 45 1.47 -19.28 -21.01
N GLN A 46 0.84 -18.11 -21.20
CA GLN A 46 0.81 -17.43 -22.48
C GLN A 46 2.20 -16.93 -22.92
N LEU A 47 3.04 -16.46 -22.00
CA LEU A 47 4.42 -16.02 -22.29
C LEU A 47 5.32 -17.15 -22.79
N ILE A 48 5.06 -18.40 -22.37
CA ILE A 48 5.76 -19.59 -22.85
C ILE A 48 5.05 -20.30 -24.02
N ARG A 49 4.12 -19.60 -24.69
CA ARG A 49 3.33 -20.10 -25.84
C ARG A 49 2.41 -21.28 -25.52
N HIS A 50 2.03 -21.45 -24.26
CA HIS A 50 1.06 -22.45 -23.83
C HIS A 50 -0.28 -21.80 -23.45
N ASN A 51 -0.95 -21.13 -24.40
CA ASN A 51 -2.23 -20.47 -24.11
C ASN A 51 -3.39 -21.49 -24.12
N PRO A 52 -4.01 -21.82 -22.96
CA PRO A 52 -5.12 -22.77 -22.92
C PRO A 52 -6.42 -22.23 -23.55
N PHE A 53 -6.52 -20.91 -23.80
CA PHE A 53 -7.71 -20.24 -24.30
C PHE A 53 -7.44 -19.44 -25.60
N SER A 54 -6.57 -19.98 -26.47
CA SER A 54 -6.29 -19.36 -27.76
C SER A 54 -7.58 -19.17 -28.59
N GLY A 55 -7.71 -17.99 -29.23
CA GLY A 55 -8.89 -17.64 -30.04
C GLY A 55 -10.03 -16.93 -29.29
N PHE A 56 -9.98 -16.84 -27.96
CA PHE A 56 -10.97 -16.09 -27.17
C PHE A 56 -10.41 -14.74 -26.71
N GLU A 57 -10.96 -13.64 -27.22
CA GLU A 57 -10.48 -12.27 -26.94
C GLU A 57 -10.49 -11.91 -25.45
N ILE A 58 -11.50 -12.37 -24.72
CA ILE A 58 -11.61 -12.17 -23.27
C ILE A 58 -10.46 -12.81 -22.48
N PHE A 59 -9.79 -13.82 -23.06
CA PHE A 59 -8.61 -14.48 -22.51
C PHE A 59 -7.30 -13.98 -23.11
N SER A 60 -7.31 -12.83 -23.78
CA SER A 60 -6.10 -12.21 -24.33
C SER A 60 -5.08 -11.86 -23.24
N PRO A 61 -3.77 -11.86 -23.59
CA PRO A 61 -2.72 -11.51 -22.64
C PRO A 61 -2.87 -10.11 -22.05
N GLY A 62 -3.28 -9.13 -22.86
CA GLY A 62 -3.48 -7.76 -22.37
C GLY A 62 -4.51 -7.70 -21.25
N ARG A 63 -5.68 -8.34 -21.44
CA ARG A 63 -6.78 -8.34 -20.45
C ARG A 63 -6.38 -9.03 -19.16
N TRP A 64 -5.81 -10.23 -19.22
CA TRP A 64 -5.48 -10.97 -18.00
C TRP A 64 -4.26 -10.44 -17.25
N ARG A 65 -3.34 -9.73 -17.92
CA ARG A 65 -2.31 -8.93 -17.25
C ARG A 65 -2.97 -7.88 -16.36
N MET A 66 -3.88 -7.09 -16.92
CA MET A 66 -4.56 -6.01 -16.20
C MET A 66 -5.47 -6.54 -15.09
N ILE A 67 -6.15 -7.67 -15.30
CA ILE A 67 -6.92 -8.35 -14.24
C ILE A 67 -5.99 -8.82 -13.12
N HIS A 68 -4.86 -9.45 -13.44
CA HIS A 68 -3.89 -9.91 -12.45
C HIS A 68 -3.38 -8.75 -11.57
N THR A 69 -2.97 -7.65 -12.19
CA THR A 69 -2.43 -6.47 -11.50
C THR A 69 -3.49 -5.76 -10.66
N ASN A 70 -4.70 -5.54 -11.20
CA ASN A 70 -5.77 -4.88 -10.43
C ASN A 70 -6.27 -5.77 -9.28
N ALA A 71 -6.39 -7.09 -9.51
CA ALA A 71 -6.79 -8.03 -8.47
C ALA A 71 -5.75 -8.12 -7.34
N ILE A 72 -4.44 -8.04 -7.63
CA ILE A 72 -3.44 -8.04 -6.56
C ILE A 72 -3.42 -6.69 -5.81
N ALA A 73 -3.49 -5.58 -6.54
CA ALA A 73 -3.37 -4.24 -6.00
C ALA A 73 -4.58 -3.83 -5.15
N TYR A 74 -5.74 -3.80 -5.79
CA TYR A 74 -6.97 -3.28 -5.20
C TYR A 74 -7.84 -4.39 -4.60
N GLY A 75 -7.71 -5.61 -5.13
CA GLY A 75 -8.38 -6.78 -4.58
C GLY A 75 -7.69 -7.32 -3.33
N PHE A 76 -6.42 -7.74 -3.41
CA PHE A 76 -5.71 -8.35 -2.29
C PHE A 76 -5.11 -7.33 -1.33
N LEU A 77 -4.17 -6.51 -1.79
CA LEU A 77 -3.40 -5.61 -0.93
C LEU A 77 -4.32 -4.59 -0.24
N ALA A 78 -5.18 -3.90 -1.00
CA ALA A 78 -6.05 -2.89 -0.39
C ALA A 78 -7.02 -3.47 0.63
N ASN A 79 -7.68 -4.60 0.34
CA ASN A 79 -8.57 -5.23 1.33
C ASN A 79 -7.79 -5.68 2.58
N GLY A 80 -6.62 -6.29 2.42
CA GLY A 80 -5.80 -6.75 3.55
C GLY A 80 -5.28 -5.61 4.41
N LEU A 81 -4.79 -4.54 3.79
CA LEU A 81 -4.23 -3.37 4.46
C LEU A 81 -5.31 -2.54 5.16
N ILE A 82 -6.40 -2.19 4.47
CA ILE A 82 -7.52 -1.44 5.04
C ILE A 82 -8.22 -2.26 6.14
N GLY A 83 -8.42 -3.56 5.92
CA GLY A 83 -8.95 -4.48 6.94
C GLY A 83 -8.09 -4.50 8.21
N SER A 84 -6.76 -4.46 8.05
CA SER A 84 -5.83 -4.37 9.18
C SER A 84 -5.89 -3.01 9.89
N MET A 85 -6.16 -1.91 9.19
CA MET A 85 -6.38 -0.60 9.82
C MET A 85 -7.64 -0.58 10.68
N PHE A 86 -8.73 -1.22 10.26
CA PHE A 86 -9.94 -1.40 11.09
C PHE A 86 -9.67 -2.15 12.39
N TRP A 87 -8.61 -2.96 12.44
CA TRP A 87 -8.14 -3.62 13.67
C TRP A 87 -7.23 -2.72 14.52
N ALA A 88 -6.27 -2.05 13.88
CA ALA A 88 -5.20 -1.32 14.56
C ALA A 88 -5.61 0.08 15.04
N VAL A 89 -6.32 0.86 14.20
CA VAL A 89 -6.67 2.26 14.51
C VAL A 89 -7.54 2.36 15.77
N PRO A 90 -8.63 1.58 15.94
CA PRO A 90 -9.45 1.73 17.13
C PRO A 90 -8.73 1.38 18.43
N ARG A 91 -7.83 0.40 18.37
CA ARG A 91 -7.02 -0.01 19.52
C ARG A 91 -5.92 0.99 19.87
N LEU A 92 -5.30 1.63 18.88
CA LEU A 92 -4.27 2.65 19.11
C LEU A 92 -4.87 3.97 19.60
N THR A 93 -6.03 4.34 19.08
CA THR A 93 -6.69 5.62 19.40
C THR A 93 -7.62 5.53 20.61
N LEU A 94 -7.91 4.31 21.08
CA LEU A 94 -8.92 3.99 22.10
C LEU A 94 -10.30 4.57 21.75
N ARG A 95 -10.62 4.63 20.46
CA ARG A 95 -11.88 5.13 19.93
C ARG A 95 -12.35 4.28 18.76
N PRO A 96 -13.66 4.10 18.55
CA PRO A 96 -14.15 3.46 17.34
C PRO A 96 -13.83 4.35 16.11
N VAL A 97 -13.86 3.73 14.93
CA VAL A 97 -13.93 4.49 13.66
C VAL A 97 -15.15 5.42 13.64
N LEU A 98 -15.14 6.43 12.76
CA LEU A 98 -16.18 7.47 12.76
C LEU A 98 -17.59 6.88 12.69
N SER A 99 -17.83 5.89 11.82
CA SER A 99 -19.14 5.25 11.68
C SER A 99 -19.00 3.79 11.23
N SER A 100 -19.62 2.87 11.98
CA SER A 100 -19.69 1.45 11.61
C SER A 100 -20.48 1.26 10.30
N HIS A 101 -21.59 1.98 10.12
CA HIS A 101 -22.36 1.94 8.87
C HIS A 101 -21.54 2.40 7.67
N LEU A 102 -20.77 3.49 7.83
CA LEU A 102 -19.86 3.96 6.77
C LEU A 102 -18.78 2.92 6.48
N SER A 103 -18.30 2.20 7.49
CA SER A 103 -17.28 1.16 7.35
C SER A 103 -17.78 -0.02 6.51
N TRP A 104 -19.01 -0.47 6.74
CA TRP A 104 -19.66 -1.50 5.91
C TRP A 104 -19.98 -1.00 4.50
N PHE A 105 -20.41 0.25 4.36
CA PHE A 105 -20.59 0.87 3.04
C PHE A 105 -19.27 0.91 2.25
N ILE A 106 -18.18 1.35 2.87
CA ILE A 106 -16.83 1.36 2.28
C ILE A 106 -16.46 -0.04 1.79
N PHE A 107 -16.66 -1.08 2.62
CA PHE A 107 -16.35 -2.44 2.21
C PHE A 107 -17.12 -2.87 0.96
N ILE A 108 -18.45 -2.69 0.95
CA ILE A 108 -19.31 -3.08 -0.17
C ILE A 108 -18.98 -2.27 -1.44
N ALA A 109 -18.84 -0.94 -1.29
CA ALA A 109 -18.48 -0.04 -2.38
C ALA A 109 -17.12 -0.41 -2.99
N TRP A 110 -16.14 -0.76 -2.15
CA TRP A 110 -14.83 -1.21 -2.62
C TRP A 110 -14.93 -2.49 -3.46
N GLN A 111 -15.71 -3.48 -3.02
CA GLN A 111 -15.92 -4.70 -3.81
C GLN A 111 -16.59 -4.38 -5.15
N ALA A 112 -17.59 -3.49 -5.14
CA ALA A 112 -18.28 -3.07 -6.35
C ALA A 112 -17.33 -2.36 -7.34
N VAL A 113 -16.45 -1.47 -6.85
CA VAL A 113 -15.43 -0.80 -7.67
C VAL A 113 -14.47 -1.82 -8.28
N VAL A 114 -13.88 -2.72 -7.48
CA VAL A 114 -12.92 -3.73 -7.97
C VAL A 114 -13.55 -4.64 -9.03
N LEU A 115 -14.77 -5.12 -8.78
CA LEU A 115 -15.50 -5.97 -9.74
C LEU A 115 -15.91 -5.22 -11.00
N SER A 116 -16.31 -3.95 -10.87
CA SER A 116 -16.67 -3.11 -12.02
C SER A 116 -15.45 -2.78 -12.87
N THR A 117 -14.29 -2.53 -12.24
CA THR A 117 -13.01 -2.37 -12.93
C THR A 117 -12.64 -3.64 -13.70
N ALA A 118 -12.74 -4.81 -13.06
CA ALA A 118 -12.51 -6.08 -13.73
C ALA A 118 -13.45 -6.27 -14.94
N GLY A 119 -14.74 -5.98 -14.78
CA GLY A 119 -15.71 -6.00 -15.88
C GLY A 119 -15.31 -5.06 -17.02
N GLY A 120 -15.01 -3.80 -16.71
CA GLY A 120 -14.60 -2.81 -17.71
C GLY A 120 -13.32 -3.19 -18.46
N ILE A 121 -12.32 -3.74 -17.78
CA ILE A 121 -11.10 -4.29 -18.42
C ILE A 121 -11.47 -5.40 -19.41
N LEU A 122 -12.36 -6.32 -19.03
CA LEU A 122 -12.79 -7.43 -19.90
C LEU A 122 -13.59 -6.94 -21.12
N PHE A 123 -14.28 -5.82 -21.00
CA PHE A 123 -14.99 -5.16 -22.10
C PHE A 123 -14.15 -4.12 -22.87
N GLY A 124 -12.84 -4.04 -22.59
CA GLY A 124 -11.92 -3.17 -23.34
C GLY A 124 -12.02 -1.68 -23.01
N GLN A 125 -12.50 -1.34 -21.81
CA GLN A 125 -12.63 0.05 -21.33
C GLN A 125 -11.50 0.47 -20.38
N ALA A 126 -10.39 -0.28 -20.37
CA ALA A 126 -9.24 0.01 -19.56
C ALA A 126 -8.50 1.27 -20.05
N GLN A 127 -8.04 2.11 -19.11
CA GLN A 127 -7.09 3.16 -19.43
C GLN A 127 -5.70 2.58 -19.76
N GLY A 128 -4.91 3.35 -20.51
CA GLY A 128 -3.53 3.01 -20.88
C GLY A 128 -2.49 3.26 -19.78
N LEU A 129 -2.91 3.28 -18.51
CA LEU A 129 -2.06 3.53 -17.35
C LEU A 129 -1.90 2.25 -16.54
N GLU A 130 -0.65 1.82 -16.35
CA GLU A 130 -0.38 0.65 -15.50
C GLU A 130 -0.86 0.87 -14.07
N TRP A 131 -1.52 -0.13 -13.49
CA TRP A 131 -2.21 -0.05 -12.18
C TRP A 131 -3.35 0.98 -12.13
N GLY A 132 -3.57 1.75 -13.20
CA GLY A 132 -4.65 2.73 -13.36
C GLY A 132 -5.62 2.28 -14.45
N GLU A 133 -5.72 0.98 -14.72
CA GLU A 133 -6.55 0.43 -15.80
C GLU A 133 -8.07 0.51 -15.49
N THR A 134 -8.43 1.19 -14.41
CA THR A 134 -9.82 1.44 -14.03
C THR A 134 -10.51 2.24 -15.14
N PRO A 135 -11.71 1.85 -15.60
CA PRO A 135 -12.47 2.66 -16.53
C PRO A 135 -12.72 4.08 -16.02
N THR A 136 -12.63 5.06 -16.91
CA THR A 136 -12.74 6.49 -16.58
C THR A 136 -14.03 6.89 -15.87
N TRP A 137 -15.13 6.14 -16.09
CA TRP A 137 -16.40 6.36 -15.41
C TRP A 137 -16.45 5.79 -13.99
N ILE A 138 -15.51 4.93 -13.61
CA ILE A 138 -15.33 4.41 -12.25
C ILE A 138 -14.42 5.31 -11.42
N ASP A 139 -13.42 5.97 -12.03
CA ASP A 139 -12.44 6.76 -11.26
C ASP A 139 -13.02 7.79 -10.30
N PRO A 140 -14.03 8.59 -10.67
CA PRO A 140 -14.63 9.55 -9.74
C PRO A 140 -15.26 8.86 -8.53
N ILE A 141 -15.84 7.68 -8.73
CA ILE A 141 -16.44 6.85 -7.67
C ILE A 141 -15.35 6.27 -6.78
N ALA A 142 -14.27 5.74 -7.37
CA ALA A 142 -13.12 5.23 -6.63
C ALA A 142 -12.45 6.33 -5.79
N LEU A 143 -12.24 7.51 -6.37
CA LEU A 143 -11.65 8.66 -5.69
C LEU A 143 -12.53 9.15 -4.52
N LEU A 144 -13.85 9.23 -4.71
CA LEU A 144 -14.79 9.51 -3.62
C LEU A 144 -14.72 8.42 -2.53
N GLY A 145 -14.61 7.15 -2.92
CA GLY A 145 -14.43 6.03 -2.02
C GLY A 145 -13.19 6.19 -1.13
N LEU A 146 -12.05 6.57 -1.72
CA LEU A 146 -10.82 6.85 -0.97
C LEU A 146 -11.00 8.02 0.02
N ALA A 147 -11.72 9.07 -0.37
CA ALA A 147 -12.05 10.16 0.55
C ALA A 147 -12.92 9.68 1.73
N LEU A 148 -13.90 8.81 1.48
CA LEU A 148 -14.73 8.22 2.54
C LEU A 148 -13.93 7.33 3.48
N VAL A 149 -12.94 6.57 2.97
CA VAL A 149 -12.00 5.82 3.80
C VAL A 149 -11.22 6.77 4.73
N ALA A 150 -10.66 7.85 4.18
CA ALA A 150 -9.96 8.85 4.99
C ALA A 150 -10.87 9.50 6.03
N ILE A 151 -12.09 9.90 5.66
CA ILE A 151 -13.09 10.47 6.56
C ILE A 151 -13.47 9.49 7.68
N ASN A 152 -13.44 8.19 7.44
CA ASN A 152 -13.80 7.23 8.48
C ASN A 152 -12.67 6.99 9.50
N PHE A 153 -11.40 7.06 9.06
CA PHE A 153 -10.22 6.78 9.88
C PHE A 153 -9.54 8.01 10.49
N LEU A 154 -9.50 9.16 9.82
CA LEU A 154 -8.84 10.36 10.34
C LEU A 154 -9.47 10.89 11.64
N PRO A 155 -10.80 10.96 11.81
CA PRO A 155 -11.41 11.55 12.99
C PRO A 155 -11.04 10.90 14.34
N PRO A 156 -10.96 9.56 14.50
CA PRO A 156 -10.44 8.98 15.74
C PRO A 156 -8.94 9.22 15.93
N ILE A 157 -8.15 9.26 14.85
CA ILE A 157 -6.70 9.52 14.92
C ILE A 157 -6.43 10.95 15.39
N MET A 158 -7.10 11.94 14.79
CA MET A 158 -6.92 13.36 15.13
C MET A 158 -7.33 13.68 16.57
N ARG A 159 -8.23 12.88 17.15
CA ARG A 159 -8.66 13.06 18.54
C ARG A 159 -7.77 12.28 19.53
N ALA A 160 -6.89 11.38 19.06
CA ALA A 160 -6.15 10.44 19.90
C ALA A 160 -5.42 11.17 21.05
N PRO A 161 -5.49 10.64 22.29
CA PRO A 161 -4.88 11.31 23.43
C PRO A 161 -3.35 11.21 23.39
N GLY A 162 -2.66 12.32 23.66
CA GLY A 162 -1.21 12.39 23.75
C GLY A 162 -0.48 12.36 22.39
N PRO A 163 0.85 12.15 22.39
CA PRO A 163 1.63 12.04 21.16
C PRO A 163 1.17 10.86 20.31
N LEU A 164 0.98 11.08 19.01
CA LEU A 164 0.62 10.03 18.08
C LEU A 164 1.75 8.99 17.97
N TYR A 165 1.40 7.72 18.10
CA TYR A 165 2.34 6.63 17.85
C TYR A 165 2.70 6.56 16.36
N VAL A 166 3.93 6.12 16.05
CA VAL A 166 4.50 6.09 14.68
C VAL A 166 3.58 5.41 13.66
N THR A 167 2.89 4.32 14.06
CA THR A 167 1.87 3.68 13.23
C THR A 167 0.83 4.65 12.69
N LEU A 168 0.34 5.56 13.53
CA LEU A 168 -0.69 6.52 13.15
C LEU A 168 -0.14 7.58 12.18
N TRP A 169 1.15 7.93 12.25
CA TRP A 169 1.76 8.84 11.27
C TRP A 169 1.71 8.22 9.87
N TYR A 170 2.17 6.98 9.74
CA TYR A 170 2.13 6.25 8.47
C TYR A 170 0.70 6.05 7.96
N PHE A 171 -0.25 5.70 8.84
CA PHE A 171 -1.65 5.52 8.43
C PHE A 171 -2.29 6.82 7.96
N MET A 172 -2.11 7.94 8.68
CA MET A 172 -2.63 9.24 8.23
C MET A 172 -2.03 9.66 6.89
N ALA A 173 -0.72 9.50 6.74
CA ALA A 173 -0.03 9.85 5.52
C ALA A 173 -0.53 8.99 4.35
N ALA A 174 -0.70 7.68 4.54
CA ALA A 174 -1.29 6.80 3.54
C ALA A 174 -2.67 7.25 3.09
N LEU A 175 -3.56 7.59 4.04
CA LEU A 175 -4.94 8.00 3.73
C LEU A 175 -4.97 9.26 2.85
N VAL A 176 -4.08 10.22 3.12
CA VAL A 176 -4.00 11.47 2.35
C VAL A 176 -3.32 11.24 1.01
N TRP A 177 -2.14 10.61 1.00
CA TRP A 177 -1.38 10.42 -0.22
C TRP A 177 -2.09 9.50 -1.21
N THR A 178 -2.74 8.42 -0.77
CA THR A 178 -3.46 7.52 -1.69
C THR A 178 -4.53 8.27 -2.49
N PHE A 179 -5.27 9.18 -1.84
CA PHE A 179 -6.25 10.02 -2.53
C PHE A 179 -5.59 10.93 -3.58
N LEU A 180 -4.50 11.60 -3.21
CA LEU A 180 -3.78 12.51 -4.11
C LEU A 180 -3.11 11.77 -5.26
N THR A 181 -2.46 10.64 -4.99
CA THR A 181 -1.82 9.78 -5.97
C THR A 181 -2.84 9.23 -6.96
N TYR A 182 -3.99 8.74 -6.48
CA TYR A 182 -5.05 8.24 -7.37
C TYR A 182 -5.61 9.34 -8.26
N ALA A 183 -5.86 10.53 -7.71
CA ALA A 183 -6.32 11.69 -8.48
C ALA A 183 -5.28 12.13 -9.53
N MET A 184 -4.02 12.22 -9.13
CA MET A 184 -2.92 12.57 -10.04
C MET A 184 -2.80 11.54 -11.16
N GLY A 185 -2.77 10.25 -10.83
CA GLY A 185 -2.54 9.18 -11.80
C GLY A 185 -3.67 9.01 -12.81
N ASN A 186 -4.93 8.92 -12.36
CA ASN A 186 -6.04 8.55 -13.24
C ASN A 186 -6.71 9.74 -13.94
N PHE A 187 -6.43 10.97 -13.52
CA PHE A 187 -7.03 12.15 -14.15
C PHE A 187 -6.03 12.99 -14.93
N MET A 188 -4.79 13.17 -14.47
CA MET A 188 -3.84 14.06 -15.16
C MET A 188 -3.44 13.53 -16.54
N PRO A 189 -2.96 12.29 -16.71
CA PRO A 189 -2.59 11.75 -18.02
C PRO A 189 -3.78 11.57 -18.96
N GLU A 190 -4.97 11.33 -18.41
CA GLU A 190 -6.19 11.11 -19.20
C GLU A 190 -6.76 12.42 -19.77
N TYR A 191 -6.75 13.51 -18.97
CA TYR A 191 -7.49 14.73 -19.34
C TYR A 191 -6.64 15.99 -19.52
N PHE A 192 -5.42 16.04 -18.97
CA PHE A 192 -4.69 17.32 -18.82
C PHE A 192 -3.26 17.33 -19.37
N VAL A 193 -2.55 16.21 -19.36
CA VAL A 193 -1.16 16.13 -19.83
C VAL A 193 -0.98 15.00 -20.84
N SER A 194 -0.05 15.17 -21.78
CA SER A 194 0.23 14.19 -22.83
C SER A 194 1.75 14.00 -23.03
N GLY A 195 2.13 13.01 -23.84
CA GLY A 195 3.53 12.79 -24.24
C GLY A 195 4.45 12.47 -23.06
N SER A 196 5.66 13.03 -23.06
CA SER A 196 6.66 12.79 -22.00
C SER A 196 6.20 13.27 -20.62
N SER A 197 5.38 14.33 -20.56
CA SER A 197 4.78 14.80 -19.30
C SER A 197 3.78 13.79 -18.75
N ALA A 198 2.92 13.20 -19.58
CA ALA A 198 2.04 12.11 -19.17
C ALA A 198 2.82 10.87 -18.70
N GLY A 199 3.91 10.53 -19.39
CA GLY A 199 4.82 9.47 -18.96
C GLY A 199 5.43 9.74 -17.58
N ALA A 200 5.91 10.96 -17.33
CA ALA A 200 6.46 11.34 -16.02
C ALA A 200 5.41 11.23 -14.90
N VAL A 201 4.18 11.70 -15.14
CA VAL A 201 3.08 11.61 -14.17
C VAL A 201 2.63 10.16 -13.95
N GLY A 202 2.53 9.37 -15.03
CA GLY A 202 2.23 7.94 -14.93
C GLY A 202 3.29 7.18 -14.14
N GLY A 203 4.55 7.53 -14.29
CA GLY A 203 5.68 6.98 -13.52
C GLY A 203 5.59 7.30 -12.04
N LEU A 204 5.24 8.55 -11.71
CA LEU A 204 4.94 8.96 -10.34
C LEU A 204 3.76 8.17 -9.78
N PHE A 205 2.68 7.99 -10.53
CA PHE A 205 1.52 7.24 -10.07
C PHE A 205 1.86 5.78 -9.70
N ILE A 206 2.49 5.03 -10.61
CA ILE A 206 2.80 3.61 -10.35
C ILE A 206 3.76 3.43 -9.18
N HIS A 207 4.71 4.36 -9.03
CA HIS A 207 5.66 4.36 -7.93
C HIS A 207 4.96 4.70 -6.61
N ASP A 208 4.25 5.82 -6.56
CA ASP A 208 3.60 6.34 -5.36
C ASP A 208 2.46 5.44 -4.89
N LEU A 209 1.78 4.73 -5.79
CA LEU A 209 0.76 3.76 -5.39
C LEU A 209 1.36 2.64 -4.51
N VAL A 210 2.61 2.25 -4.74
CA VAL A 210 3.27 1.26 -3.87
C VAL A 210 3.85 1.93 -2.62
N GLY A 211 4.50 3.09 -2.75
CA GLY A 211 5.21 3.68 -1.62
C GLY A 211 4.46 4.62 -0.73
N LEU A 212 3.35 5.17 -1.19
CA LEU A 212 2.52 6.10 -0.45
C LEU A 212 1.20 5.48 -0.01
N PHE A 213 0.86 4.28 -0.51
CA PHE A 213 -0.27 3.48 -0.02
C PHE A 213 0.17 2.16 0.65
N VAL A 214 0.79 1.25 -0.10
CA VAL A 214 1.12 -0.09 0.41
C VAL A 214 2.21 -0.02 1.50
N THR A 215 3.30 0.68 1.20
CA THR A 215 4.49 0.75 2.06
C THR A 215 4.19 1.43 3.41
N PRO A 216 3.50 2.58 3.49
CA PRO A 216 3.24 3.23 4.77
C PRO A 216 2.29 2.38 5.62
N ILE A 217 1.23 1.79 5.05
CA ILE A 217 0.34 0.93 5.83
C ILE A 217 1.09 -0.32 6.30
N GLY A 218 1.89 -0.95 5.44
CA GLY A 218 2.74 -2.08 5.81
C GLY A 218 3.69 -1.77 6.97
N TRP A 219 4.42 -0.65 6.90
CA TRP A 219 5.29 -0.20 7.99
C TRP A 219 4.50 0.18 9.24
N GLY A 220 3.35 0.84 9.09
CA GLY A 220 2.46 1.15 10.22
C GLY A 220 2.03 -0.12 10.96
N LEU A 221 1.72 -1.19 10.22
CA LEU A 221 1.39 -2.51 10.78
C LEU A 221 2.60 -3.19 11.44
N MET A 222 3.80 -3.07 10.88
CA MET A 222 5.04 -3.49 11.52
C MET A 222 5.24 -2.79 12.87
N TYR A 223 5.11 -1.47 12.89
CA TYR A 223 5.19 -0.65 14.11
C TYR A 223 4.10 -1.00 15.13
N TYR A 224 2.93 -1.47 14.68
CA TYR A 224 1.86 -1.89 15.57
C TYR A 224 2.09 -3.29 16.14
N PHE A 225 2.24 -4.30 15.27
CA PHE A 225 2.21 -5.70 15.69
C PHE A 225 3.51 -6.19 16.31
N VAL A 226 4.67 -5.83 15.76
CA VAL A 226 5.97 -6.35 16.24
C VAL A 226 6.22 -6.04 17.72
N PRO A 227 6.11 -4.78 18.19
CA PRO A 227 6.34 -4.49 19.61
C PRO A 227 5.30 -5.16 20.53
N ILE A 228 4.05 -5.30 20.08
CA ILE A 228 2.98 -5.99 20.83
C ILE A 228 3.30 -7.49 20.97
N LEU A 229 3.68 -8.13 19.86
CA LEU A 229 3.98 -9.56 19.82
C LEU A 229 5.25 -9.92 20.59
N LEU A 230 6.28 -9.05 20.54
CA LEU A 230 7.52 -9.20 21.31
C LEU A 230 7.39 -8.73 22.77
N LYS A 231 6.32 -8.00 23.11
CA LYS A 231 6.14 -7.29 24.38
C LYS A 231 7.34 -6.40 24.72
N LYS A 232 7.83 -5.66 23.72
CA LYS A 232 9.02 -4.82 23.80
C LYS A 232 8.77 -3.46 23.14
N PRO A 233 9.39 -2.38 23.64
CA PRO A 233 9.40 -1.13 22.90
C PRO A 233 10.21 -1.27 21.61
N ILE A 234 9.90 -0.41 20.64
CA ILE A 234 10.75 -0.23 19.45
C ILE A 234 12.12 0.28 19.88
N TRP A 235 13.17 -0.22 19.24
CA TRP A 235 14.56 0.05 19.62
C TRP A 235 14.96 1.53 19.57
N SER A 236 14.60 2.25 18.50
CA SER A 236 14.92 3.67 18.33
C SER A 236 13.75 4.49 17.81
N HIS A 237 13.29 5.44 18.62
CA HIS A 237 12.33 6.45 18.18
C HIS A 237 12.95 7.39 17.12
N GLY A 238 14.24 7.74 17.27
CA GLY A 238 14.94 8.59 16.30
C GLY A 238 14.98 7.98 14.90
N LEU A 239 15.26 6.68 14.79
CA LEU A 239 15.22 5.99 13.49
C LEU A 239 13.80 5.87 12.93
N SER A 240 12.79 5.88 13.80
CA SER A 240 11.38 5.91 13.35
C SER A 240 11.02 7.27 12.74
N LEU A 241 11.54 8.38 13.31
CA LEU A 241 11.40 9.72 12.74
C LEU A 241 12.10 9.83 11.39
N VAL A 242 13.36 9.38 11.30
CA VAL A 242 14.13 9.38 10.04
C VAL A 242 13.43 8.51 8.99
N GLY A 243 12.95 7.33 9.38
CA GLY A 243 12.18 6.44 8.51
C GLY A 243 10.95 7.12 7.92
N PHE A 244 10.09 7.68 8.79
CA PHE A 244 8.84 8.28 8.35
C PHE A 244 9.06 9.53 7.49
N TRP A 245 9.85 10.50 7.98
CA TRP A 245 10.07 11.76 7.26
C TRP A 245 10.95 11.61 6.03
N GLY A 246 11.91 10.69 6.08
CA GLY A 246 12.72 10.33 4.93
C GLY A 246 11.84 9.72 3.81
N LEU A 247 10.95 8.79 4.16
CA LEU A 247 9.99 8.23 3.20
C LEU A 247 9.08 9.34 2.65
N ALA A 248 8.48 10.14 3.53
CA ALA A 248 7.58 11.22 3.15
C ALA A 248 8.20 12.24 2.17
N PHE A 249 9.49 12.53 2.35
CA PHE A 249 10.18 13.52 1.52
C PHE A 249 10.71 12.93 0.21
N PHE A 250 11.41 11.80 0.27
CA PHE A 250 12.14 11.29 -0.90
C PHE A 250 11.29 10.40 -1.81
N TYR A 251 10.26 9.71 -1.29
CA TYR A 251 9.47 8.77 -2.09
C TYR A 251 8.71 9.44 -3.26
N PRO A 252 8.00 10.57 -3.06
CA PRO A 252 7.26 11.24 -4.15
C PRO A 252 8.14 11.84 -5.28
N LEU A 253 9.47 11.72 -5.19
CA LEU A 253 10.42 12.31 -6.15
C LEU A 253 10.96 11.30 -7.17
N GLN A 254 10.57 10.03 -7.06
CA GLN A 254 11.28 8.92 -7.71
C GLN A 254 10.63 8.37 -8.96
N GLY A 255 9.35 8.63 -9.22
CA GLY A 255 8.59 7.89 -10.23
C GLY A 255 9.18 7.90 -11.66
N ILE A 256 10.02 8.87 -11.98
CA ILE A 256 10.72 8.95 -13.28
C ILE A 256 11.78 7.84 -13.43
N HIS A 257 12.18 7.15 -12.36
CA HIS A 257 13.09 6.01 -12.45
C HIS A 257 12.53 4.81 -13.23
N HIS A 258 11.22 4.81 -13.53
CA HIS A 258 10.57 3.85 -14.41
C HIS A 258 10.83 4.15 -15.90
N PHE A 259 11.27 5.37 -16.21
CA PHE A 259 11.39 5.91 -17.56
C PHE A 259 12.77 6.53 -17.79
N LEU A 260 13.82 5.77 -17.46
CA LEU A 260 15.20 6.15 -17.75
C LEU A 260 15.51 6.02 -19.24
N TYR A 261 16.39 6.88 -19.76
CA TYR A 261 16.73 6.95 -21.19
C TYR A 261 15.53 7.23 -22.12
N THR A 262 14.49 7.89 -21.59
CA THR A 262 13.31 8.32 -22.36
C THR A 262 13.41 9.80 -22.73
N PRO A 263 12.45 10.34 -23.52
CA PRO A 263 12.36 11.78 -23.80
C PRO A 263 12.06 12.68 -22.59
N ILE A 264 11.90 12.11 -21.39
CA ILE A 264 11.78 12.91 -20.16
C ILE A 264 13.12 13.63 -19.89
N PRO A 265 13.12 14.94 -19.55
CA PRO A 265 14.36 15.69 -19.33
C PRO A 265 15.35 14.98 -18.39
N MET A 266 16.62 14.90 -18.80
CA MET A 266 17.66 14.18 -18.06
C MET A 266 17.86 14.66 -16.61
N PHE A 267 17.66 15.95 -16.34
CA PHE A 267 17.78 16.48 -14.97
C PHE A 267 16.73 15.87 -14.03
N LEU A 268 15.53 15.58 -14.53
CA LEU A 268 14.49 14.89 -13.75
C LEU A 268 14.85 13.42 -13.53
N GLN A 269 15.41 12.75 -14.55
CA GLN A 269 15.88 11.38 -14.41
C GLN A 269 17.00 11.28 -13.35
N TYR A 270 18.00 12.15 -13.39
CA TYR A 270 19.04 12.20 -12.35
C TYR A 270 18.48 12.46 -10.96
N GLY A 271 17.48 13.36 -10.84
CA GLY A 271 16.76 13.60 -9.59
C GLY A 271 16.08 12.34 -9.05
N ALA A 272 15.43 11.56 -9.92
CA ALA A 272 14.80 10.29 -9.55
C ALA A 272 15.83 9.24 -9.11
N VAL A 273 16.99 9.14 -9.78
CA VAL A 273 18.08 8.23 -9.36
C VAL A 273 18.58 8.59 -7.96
N ILE A 274 18.88 9.87 -7.72
CA ILE A 274 19.42 10.34 -6.43
C ILE A 274 18.40 10.12 -5.30
N SER A 275 17.13 10.47 -5.54
CA SER A 275 16.06 10.28 -4.54
C SER A 275 15.79 8.80 -4.25
N THR A 276 15.91 7.91 -5.25
CA THR A 276 15.77 6.46 -5.06
C THR A 276 16.87 5.91 -4.14
N ILE A 277 18.12 6.30 -4.39
CA ILE A 277 19.25 5.92 -3.53
C ILE A 277 19.06 6.48 -2.11
N ALA A 278 18.58 7.71 -1.99
CA ALA A 278 18.29 8.31 -0.69
C ALA A 278 17.21 7.54 0.08
N VAL A 279 16.14 7.08 -0.59
CA VAL A 279 15.13 6.22 0.06
C VAL A 279 15.69 4.89 0.49
N GLU A 280 16.62 4.27 -0.25
CA GLU A 280 17.24 3.03 0.21
C GLU A 280 17.99 3.22 1.53
N LEU A 281 18.67 4.34 1.72
CA LEU A 281 19.30 4.68 3.01
C LEU A 281 18.25 4.82 4.11
N VAL A 282 17.10 5.44 3.81
CA VAL A 282 15.96 5.54 4.74
C VAL A 282 15.42 4.15 5.08
N VAL A 283 15.21 3.29 4.10
CA VAL A 283 14.76 1.91 4.30
C VAL A 283 15.72 1.16 5.22
N ALA A 284 17.03 1.22 4.96
CA ALA A 284 18.04 0.60 5.80
C ALA A 284 17.94 1.06 7.27
N THR A 285 17.63 2.34 7.54
CA THR A 285 17.43 2.82 8.92
C THR A 285 16.27 2.13 9.63
N VAL A 286 15.16 1.89 8.92
CA VAL A 286 13.98 1.23 9.49
C VAL A 286 14.25 -0.27 9.71
N ILE A 287 14.97 -0.92 8.78
CA ILE A 287 15.41 -2.31 8.91
C ILE A 287 16.27 -2.50 10.16
N ILE A 288 17.27 -1.62 10.34
CA ILE A 288 18.13 -1.61 11.53
C ILE A 288 17.28 -1.46 12.80
N ASN A 289 16.26 -0.60 12.77
CA ASN A 289 15.38 -0.37 13.91
C ASN A 289 14.62 -1.64 14.35
N PHE A 290 14.10 -2.42 13.39
CA PHE A 290 13.39 -3.66 13.71
C PHE A 290 14.32 -4.82 14.07
N PHE A 291 15.51 -4.93 13.47
CA PHE A 291 16.51 -5.89 13.97
C PHE A 291 16.99 -5.55 15.39
N GLY A 292 17.19 -4.27 15.68
CA GLY A 292 17.46 -3.78 17.03
C GLY A 292 16.35 -4.14 18.01
N THR A 293 15.08 -4.06 17.57
CA THR A 293 13.91 -4.43 18.38
C THR A 293 13.86 -5.94 18.68
N LEU A 294 14.34 -6.78 17.75
CA LEU A 294 14.42 -8.24 17.94
C LEU A 294 15.56 -8.65 18.91
N ARG A 295 16.50 -7.75 19.21
CA ARG A 295 17.69 -8.07 20.03
C ARG A 295 17.29 -8.67 21.38
N GLY A 296 17.92 -9.80 21.72
CA GLY A 296 17.61 -10.56 22.94
C GLY A 296 16.29 -11.35 22.88
N SER A 297 15.55 -11.32 21.78
CA SER A 297 14.35 -12.13 21.51
C SER A 297 14.44 -12.87 20.18
N GLY A 298 15.66 -13.18 19.71
CA GLY A 298 15.88 -13.83 18.41
C GLY A 298 15.17 -15.18 18.26
N SER A 299 14.96 -15.92 19.36
CA SER A 299 14.18 -17.15 19.35
C SER A 299 12.72 -16.95 18.89
N ALA A 300 12.16 -15.75 19.04
CA ALA A 300 10.81 -15.41 18.57
C ALA A 300 10.66 -15.53 17.05
N PHE A 301 11.74 -15.33 16.28
CA PHE A 301 11.72 -15.55 14.84
C PHE A 301 11.40 -17.02 14.48
N ILE A 302 11.82 -17.96 15.34
CA ILE A 302 11.56 -19.39 15.16
C ILE A 302 10.28 -19.79 15.88
N SER A 303 10.02 -19.32 17.10
CA SER A 303 8.90 -19.81 17.91
C SER A 303 7.56 -19.09 17.65
N ASN A 304 7.58 -17.86 17.12
CA ASN A 304 6.37 -17.05 16.91
C ASN A 304 6.11 -16.84 15.41
N LEU A 305 5.06 -17.51 14.90
CA LEU A 305 4.72 -17.52 13.48
C LEU A 305 4.40 -16.11 12.92
N PRO A 306 3.57 -15.28 13.56
CA PRO A 306 3.39 -13.89 13.14
C PRO A 306 4.69 -13.09 13.03
N ILE A 307 5.56 -13.16 14.05
CA ILE A 307 6.87 -12.48 14.02
C ILE A 307 7.69 -12.96 12.83
N ARG A 308 7.72 -14.28 12.57
CA ARG A 308 8.43 -14.82 11.42
C ARG A 308 7.95 -14.18 10.11
N TRP A 309 6.64 -14.10 9.89
CA TRP A 309 6.08 -13.49 8.67
C TRP A 309 6.36 -11.99 8.56
N PHE A 310 6.27 -11.23 9.65
CA PHE A 310 6.63 -9.82 9.65
C PHE A 310 8.10 -9.59 9.27
N TYR A 311 9.02 -10.34 9.86
CA TYR A 311 10.45 -10.21 9.54
C TYR A 311 10.80 -10.76 8.15
N THR A 312 10.16 -11.84 7.70
CA THR A 312 10.33 -12.32 6.32
C THR A 312 9.85 -11.29 5.30
N GLY A 313 8.67 -10.71 5.50
CA GLY A 313 8.16 -9.63 4.65
C GLY A 313 9.08 -8.41 4.64
N MET A 314 9.58 -8.01 5.81
CA MET A 314 10.55 -6.92 5.96
C MET A 314 11.87 -7.19 5.21
N ILE A 315 12.39 -8.43 5.24
CA ILE A 315 13.61 -8.81 4.51
C ILE A 315 13.36 -8.76 3.00
N PHE A 316 12.24 -9.31 2.51
CA PHE A 316 11.91 -9.24 1.08
C PHE A 316 11.68 -7.79 0.62
N TYR A 317 11.08 -6.95 1.46
CA TYR A 317 10.96 -5.52 1.22
C TYR A 317 12.34 -4.88 1.05
N PHE A 318 13.28 -5.11 1.99
CA PHE A 318 14.65 -4.60 1.88
C PHE A 318 15.36 -5.08 0.60
N LEU A 319 15.28 -6.37 0.28
CA LEU A 319 15.91 -6.92 -0.92
C LEU A 319 15.34 -6.29 -2.21
N THR A 320 14.03 -6.04 -2.24
CA THR A 320 13.36 -5.40 -3.39
C THR A 320 13.77 -3.92 -3.51
N CYS A 321 13.82 -3.19 -2.39
CA CYS A 321 14.26 -1.79 -2.38
C CYS A 321 15.74 -1.67 -2.79
N LEU A 322 16.60 -2.55 -2.27
CA LEU A 322 18.01 -2.60 -2.62
C LEU A 322 18.19 -2.90 -4.11
N GLN A 323 17.47 -3.89 -4.64
CA GLN A 323 17.46 -4.20 -6.07
C GLN A 323 17.06 -2.97 -6.90
N CYS A 324 16.00 -2.26 -6.50
CA CYS A 324 15.55 -1.05 -7.16
C CYS A 324 16.63 0.04 -7.15
N ALA A 325 17.31 0.25 -6.03
CA ALA A 325 18.39 1.24 -5.90
C ALA A 325 19.58 0.96 -6.83
N PHE A 326 19.88 -0.31 -7.12
CA PHE A 326 20.85 -0.66 -8.16
C PHE A 326 20.28 -0.43 -9.56
N GLN A 327 19.10 -0.99 -9.83
CA GLN A 327 18.46 -0.95 -11.13
C GLN A 327 18.14 0.47 -11.60
N THR A 328 17.90 1.45 -10.72
CA THR A 328 17.69 2.84 -11.14
C THR A 328 18.97 3.51 -11.65
N THR A 329 20.16 3.00 -11.35
CA THR A 329 21.38 3.66 -11.80
C THR A 329 21.56 3.47 -13.31
N LEU A 330 21.89 4.56 -14.00
CA LEU A 330 22.11 4.54 -15.45
C LEU A 330 23.15 3.49 -15.86
N THR A 331 24.21 3.32 -15.06
CA THR A 331 25.23 2.29 -15.31
C THR A 331 24.67 0.87 -15.23
N PHE A 332 23.78 0.59 -14.28
CA PHE A 332 23.20 -0.75 -14.13
C PHE A 332 22.14 -1.04 -15.20
N GLN A 333 21.35 -0.03 -15.58
CA GLN A 333 20.41 -0.11 -16.71
C GLN A 333 21.09 -0.51 -18.03
N ALA A 334 22.36 -0.17 -18.22
CA ALA A 334 23.11 -0.59 -19.42
C ALA A 334 23.44 -2.09 -19.47
N ILE A 335 23.22 -2.84 -18.39
CA ILE A 335 23.61 -4.25 -18.23
C ILE A 335 22.40 -5.20 -18.28
N ILE A 336 21.19 -4.71 -18.00
CA ILE A 336 19.94 -5.48 -17.94
C ILE A 336 19.09 -5.29 -19.19
#